data_AF-A0A433SFV0-F1
#
_entry.id   AF-A0A433SFV0-F1
#
_cell.length_a   1.000
_cell.length_b   1.000
_cell.length_c   1.000
_cell.angle_alpha   90.00
_cell.angle_beta   90.00
_cell.angle_gamma   90.00
#
_symmetry.space_group_name_H-M   'P 1'
#
loop_
_entity.id
_entity.type
_entity.pdbx_description
1 polymer ?
#
loop_
_entity_poly.entity_id
_entity_poly.type
_entity_poly.pdbx_seq_one_letter_code
_entity_poly.pdbx_strand_id
1 'polypeptide(L)'
;MQLALAQAQLARTSGEVPVGAVVVRDGQCIAAGHNAPISHSDPTAHAEINALRQAAQTLENYRLQGCTVYVTLEPCAMCAMAMLHARVDRVVFGAYDPKTGAAGSVVNLFASRQLNHHTQLTGGVLESECSDVLKQFFQEKRQVLTIPLRDDALRTPAQQFSGFRLDEANWISDLPALDGLRLHYHHDLPQAADAKGTLLCIHDERGSSEQYAELLSQMPEGWAVLVPDLIGFGRSDKPKKTQWHTPECHARVLIQLLQATGPHSEIRVVLPSALSGLLPALQQQAPHLISTADIISRLPPLAEDVERAPFPDDGHRAGVRALHLWRSRDDFASHTFPVNFYDDLHIWLR
;
A
#
# COMPACT_ATOMS: atom_id res chain seq x y z
N MET A 1 -25.21 10.30 6.09
CA MET A 1 -24.17 10.48 5.04
C MET A 1 -22.82 10.91 5.61
N GLN A 2 -22.71 11.97 6.42
CA GLN A 2 -21.41 12.39 7.00
C GLN A 2 -20.66 11.27 7.76
N LEU A 3 -21.37 10.42 8.52
CA LEU A 3 -20.77 9.24 9.14
C LEU A 3 -20.22 8.22 8.12
N ALA A 4 -20.89 8.06 6.97
CA ALA A 4 -20.40 7.22 5.87
C ALA A 4 -19.17 7.84 5.19
N LEU A 5 -19.11 9.18 5.07
CA LEU A 5 -17.89 9.88 4.61
C LEU A 5 -16.72 9.68 5.58
N ALA A 6 -16.96 9.65 6.89
CA ALA A 6 -15.92 9.32 7.86
C ALA A 6 -15.37 7.90 7.63
N GLN A 7 -16.24 6.92 7.34
CA GLN A 7 -15.82 5.58 6.94
C GLN A 7 -15.06 5.56 5.61
N ALA A 8 -15.48 6.35 4.62
CA ALA A 8 -14.75 6.47 3.35
C ALA A 8 -13.33 7.01 3.54
N GLN A 9 -13.10 7.91 4.51
CA GLN A 9 -11.75 8.37 4.86
C GLN A 9 -10.92 7.26 5.51
N LEU A 10 -11.52 6.38 6.32
CA LEU A 10 -10.81 5.21 6.86
C LEU A 10 -10.32 4.29 5.73
N ALA A 11 -11.20 3.97 4.76
CA ALA A 11 -10.78 3.23 3.55
C ALA A 11 -9.63 3.94 2.83
N ARG A 12 -9.73 5.27 2.62
CA ARG A 12 -8.64 6.04 1.99
C ARG A 12 -7.31 5.89 2.72
N THR A 13 -7.32 6.02 4.04
CA THR A 13 -6.12 5.90 4.89
C THR A 13 -5.52 4.50 4.81
N SER A 14 -6.35 3.47 4.62
CA SER A 14 -5.94 2.09 4.38
C SER A 14 -5.54 1.79 2.93
N GLY A 15 -5.45 2.80 2.05
CA GLY A 15 -5.08 2.60 0.64
C GLY A 15 -6.19 2.02 -0.24
N GLU A 16 -7.39 1.85 0.30
CA GLU A 16 -8.57 1.30 -0.36
C GLU A 16 -9.35 2.39 -1.12
N VAL A 17 -10.15 1.96 -2.11
CA VAL A 17 -11.07 2.89 -2.80
C VAL A 17 -12.02 3.50 -1.75
N PRO A 18 -12.09 4.83 -1.60
CA PRO A 18 -12.70 5.48 -0.45
C PRO A 18 -14.23 5.48 -0.54
N VAL A 19 -14.82 4.35 -0.19
CA VAL A 19 -16.27 4.17 -0.04
C VAL A 19 -16.55 3.76 1.39
N GLY A 20 -17.56 4.40 1.97
CA GLY A 20 -18.03 4.12 3.31
C GLY A 20 -19.53 3.97 3.35
N ALA A 21 -20.01 3.18 4.31
CA ALA A 21 -21.42 2.92 4.53
C ALA A 21 -21.75 2.85 6.03
N VAL A 22 -23.00 3.20 6.37
CA VAL A 22 -23.56 3.02 7.71
C VAL A 22 -24.99 2.51 7.63
N VAL A 23 -25.39 1.71 8.61
CA VAL A 23 -26.77 1.23 8.76
C VAL A 23 -27.43 1.93 9.94
N VAL A 24 -28.58 2.54 9.71
CA VAL A 24 -29.35 3.29 10.69
C VAL A 24 -30.69 2.62 10.93
N ARG A 25 -31.09 2.47 12.20
CA ARG A 25 -32.40 2.00 12.62
C ARG A 25 -32.92 2.90 13.73
N ASP A 26 -34.18 3.32 13.64
CA ASP A 26 -34.82 4.20 14.63
C ASP A 26 -34.00 5.47 14.96
N GLY A 27 -33.36 6.04 13.93
CA GLY A 27 -32.52 7.24 14.05
C GLY A 27 -31.12 6.98 14.63
N GLN A 28 -30.78 5.74 14.99
CA GLN A 28 -29.48 5.38 15.56
C GLN A 28 -28.62 4.62 14.56
N CYS A 29 -27.34 4.96 14.47
CA CYS A 29 -26.37 4.20 13.69
C CYS A 29 -26.01 2.91 14.43
N ILE A 30 -26.42 1.76 13.88
CA ILE A 30 -26.21 0.44 14.49
C ILE A 30 -25.02 -0.33 13.89
N ALA A 31 -24.52 0.11 12.75
CA ALA A 31 -23.36 -0.49 12.08
C ALA A 31 -22.69 0.50 11.12
N ALA A 32 -21.39 0.31 10.89
CA ALA A 32 -20.57 1.08 9.97
C ALA A 32 -19.58 0.16 9.25
N GLY A 33 -19.26 0.48 8.01
CA GLY A 33 -18.29 -0.28 7.21
C GLY A 33 -17.64 0.61 6.16
N HIS A 34 -16.45 0.24 5.75
CA HIS A 34 -15.74 0.84 4.63
C HIS A 34 -15.22 -0.26 3.71
N ASN A 35 -14.82 0.11 2.49
CA ASN A 35 -14.17 -0.83 1.58
C ASN A 35 -12.89 -1.38 2.22
N ALA A 36 -12.74 -2.70 2.19
CA ALA A 36 -11.52 -3.41 2.57
C ALA A 36 -11.22 -4.63 1.66
N PRO A 37 -11.51 -4.61 0.33
CA PRO A 37 -11.30 -5.77 -0.52
C PRO A 37 -9.83 -6.20 -0.64
N ILE A 38 -8.90 -5.25 -0.61
CA ILE A 38 -7.46 -5.53 -0.68
C ILE A 38 -6.98 -6.01 0.69
N SER A 39 -7.24 -5.23 1.75
CA SER A 39 -6.76 -5.55 3.10
C SER A 39 -7.32 -6.87 3.64
N HIS A 40 -8.54 -7.24 3.28
CA HIS A 40 -9.13 -8.53 3.69
C HIS A 40 -8.95 -9.64 2.66
N SER A 41 -8.35 -9.37 1.49
CA SER A 41 -8.31 -10.32 0.37
C SER A 41 -9.68 -10.93 0.05
N ASP A 42 -10.74 -10.14 0.20
CA ASP A 42 -12.14 -10.56 0.07
C ASP A 42 -12.81 -9.70 -1.00
N PRO A 43 -13.11 -10.27 -2.20
CA PRO A 43 -13.75 -9.51 -3.28
C PRO A 43 -15.16 -9.01 -2.91
N THR A 44 -15.73 -9.49 -1.80
CA THR A 44 -17.04 -9.07 -1.29
C THR A 44 -16.96 -8.00 -0.21
N ALA A 45 -15.77 -7.62 0.29
CA ALA A 45 -15.57 -6.68 1.39
C ALA A 45 -15.78 -5.20 0.99
N HIS A 46 -16.87 -4.92 0.27
CA HIS A 46 -17.36 -3.58 0.03
C HIS A 46 -17.97 -2.98 1.30
N ALA A 47 -17.98 -1.65 1.37
CA ALA A 47 -18.50 -0.90 2.51
C ALA A 47 -19.92 -1.33 2.91
N GLU A 48 -20.82 -1.51 1.94
CA GLU A 48 -22.20 -1.92 2.19
C GLU A 48 -22.27 -3.33 2.75
N ILE A 49 -21.50 -4.28 2.20
CA ILE A 49 -21.47 -5.66 2.68
C ILE A 49 -20.96 -5.72 4.12
N ASN A 50 -19.87 -5.00 4.41
CA ASN A 50 -19.28 -4.94 5.74
C ASN A 50 -20.27 -4.34 6.76
N ALA A 51 -20.95 -3.25 6.40
CA ALA A 51 -21.95 -2.62 7.26
C ALA A 51 -23.20 -3.50 7.47
N LEU A 52 -23.69 -4.18 6.42
CA LEU A 52 -24.82 -5.12 6.52
C LEU A 52 -24.48 -6.32 7.40
N ARG A 53 -23.27 -6.88 7.25
CA ARG A 53 -22.80 -8.01 8.05
C ARG A 53 -22.77 -7.66 9.53
N GLN A 54 -22.20 -6.50 9.87
CA GLN A 54 -22.20 -6.01 11.25
C GLN A 54 -23.61 -5.73 11.75
N ALA A 55 -24.49 -5.09 10.96
CA ALA A 55 -25.87 -4.83 11.36
C ALA A 55 -26.67 -6.12 11.64
N ALA A 56 -26.47 -7.15 10.81
CA ALA A 56 -27.12 -8.44 11.01
C ALA A 56 -26.65 -9.15 12.28
N GLN A 57 -25.37 -9.02 12.62
CA GLN A 57 -24.82 -9.51 13.89
C GLN A 57 -25.40 -8.73 15.08
N THR A 58 -25.43 -7.39 15.01
CA THR A 58 -26.00 -6.53 16.06
C THR A 58 -27.48 -6.82 16.32
N LEU A 59 -28.25 -7.16 15.29
CA LEU A 59 -29.68 -7.47 15.40
C LEU A 59 -29.97 -8.97 15.56
N GLU A 60 -28.93 -9.82 15.54
CA GLU A 60 -29.02 -11.28 15.49
C GLU A 60 -30.02 -11.77 14.42
N ASN A 61 -30.08 -11.06 13.28
CA ASN A 61 -31.06 -11.31 12.23
C ASN A 61 -30.54 -10.86 10.88
N TYR A 62 -30.61 -11.74 9.89
CA TYR A 62 -30.21 -11.42 8.52
C TYR A 62 -31.19 -10.46 7.82
N ARG A 63 -32.42 -10.32 8.34
CA ARG A 63 -33.41 -9.37 7.86
C ARG A 63 -33.31 -8.06 8.65
N LEU A 64 -32.96 -7.00 7.94
CA LEU A 64 -32.73 -5.65 8.44
C LEU A 64 -33.93 -4.74 8.12
N GLN A 65 -35.14 -5.22 8.35
CA GLN A 65 -36.35 -4.40 8.21
C GLN A 65 -36.31 -3.23 9.20
N GLY A 66 -36.87 -2.08 8.82
CA GLY A 66 -36.75 -0.84 9.58
C GLY A 66 -35.39 -0.14 9.45
N CYS A 67 -34.43 -0.72 8.72
CA CYS A 67 -33.12 -0.11 8.54
C CYS A 67 -33.05 0.75 7.28
N THR A 68 -32.26 1.81 7.37
CA THR A 68 -31.80 2.62 6.24
C THR A 68 -30.28 2.48 6.07
N VAL A 69 -29.82 2.14 4.88
CA VAL A 69 -28.38 2.13 4.55
C VAL A 69 -28.02 3.47 3.91
N TYR A 70 -26.96 4.10 4.42
CA TYR A 70 -26.32 5.25 3.78
C TYR A 70 -24.96 4.83 3.23
N VAL A 71 -24.67 5.11 1.96
CA VAL A 71 -23.38 4.77 1.32
C VAL A 71 -22.86 5.94 0.48
N THR A 72 -21.56 6.19 0.48
CA THR A 72 -21.00 7.37 -0.21
C THR A 72 -21.03 7.27 -1.74
N LEU A 73 -21.03 6.06 -2.30
CA LEU A 73 -21.10 5.81 -3.73
C LEU A 73 -22.33 4.95 -4.07
N GLU A 74 -22.88 5.12 -5.26
CA GLU A 74 -23.95 4.27 -5.77
C GLU A 74 -23.54 2.78 -5.70
N PRO A 75 -24.40 1.91 -5.13
CA PRO A 75 -24.05 0.52 -4.92
C PRO A 75 -23.91 -0.24 -6.24
N CYS A 76 -22.92 -1.13 -6.31
CA CYS A 76 -22.80 -2.07 -7.42
C CYS A 76 -23.86 -3.19 -7.34
N ALA A 77 -23.94 -4.05 -8.36
CA ALA A 77 -24.93 -5.12 -8.44
C ALA A 77 -24.90 -6.09 -7.24
N MET A 78 -23.70 -6.42 -6.74
CA MET A 78 -23.53 -7.28 -5.56
C MET A 78 -24.15 -6.63 -4.31
N CYS A 79 -23.76 -5.40 -4.00
CA CYS A 79 -24.24 -4.68 -2.83
C CYS A 79 -25.76 -4.40 -2.91
N ALA A 80 -26.26 -4.04 -4.10
CA ALA A 80 -27.68 -3.86 -4.35
C ALA A 80 -28.48 -5.14 -4.04
N MET A 81 -28.06 -6.29 -4.56
CA MET A 81 -28.72 -7.56 -4.25
C MET A 81 -28.60 -7.96 -2.78
N ALA A 82 -27.47 -7.70 -2.13
CA ALA A 82 -27.30 -7.95 -0.70
C ALA A 82 -28.31 -7.15 0.14
N MET A 83 -28.52 -5.86 -0.17
CA MET A 83 -29.51 -5.01 0.51
C MET A 83 -30.94 -5.50 0.29
N LEU A 84 -31.27 -5.96 -0.92
CA LEU A 84 -32.58 -6.56 -1.23
C LEU A 84 -32.80 -7.88 -0.48
N HIS A 85 -31.78 -8.75 -0.40
CA HIS A 85 -31.83 -9.99 0.38
C HIS A 85 -31.96 -9.74 1.89
N ALA A 86 -31.26 -8.71 2.38
CA ALA A 86 -31.35 -8.25 3.76
C ALA A 86 -32.66 -7.53 4.07
N ARG A 87 -33.48 -7.20 3.07
CA ARG A 87 -34.77 -6.52 3.22
C ARG A 87 -34.67 -5.14 3.88
N VAL A 88 -33.64 -4.39 3.54
CA VAL A 88 -33.50 -3.00 3.96
C VAL A 88 -34.68 -2.19 3.42
N ASP A 89 -35.23 -1.28 4.22
CA ASP A 89 -36.40 -0.49 3.83
C ASP A 89 -36.01 0.66 2.88
N ARG A 90 -34.84 1.26 3.12
CA ARG A 90 -34.35 2.40 2.35
C ARG A 90 -32.83 2.38 2.14
N VAL A 91 -32.40 2.77 0.96
CA VAL A 91 -31.00 3.00 0.60
C VAL A 91 -30.83 4.44 0.16
N VAL A 92 -29.84 5.12 0.74
CA VAL A 92 -29.49 6.50 0.44
C VAL A 92 -28.03 6.53 0.01
N PHE A 93 -27.74 6.99 -1.22
CA PHE A 93 -26.37 7.07 -1.71
C PHE A 93 -25.96 8.50 -2.06
N GLY A 94 -24.64 8.73 -2.03
CA GLY A 94 -24.02 10.01 -2.33
C GLY A 94 -23.81 10.21 -3.83
N ALA A 95 -22.60 9.91 -4.30
CA ALA A 95 -22.24 10.06 -5.70
C ALA A 95 -22.79 8.93 -6.57
N TYR A 96 -23.14 9.24 -7.82
CA TYR A 96 -23.50 8.23 -8.83
C TYR A 96 -22.25 7.51 -9.37
N ASP A 97 -22.40 6.24 -9.75
CA ASP A 97 -21.34 5.46 -10.39
C ASP A 97 -21.71 5.16 -11.86
N PRO A 98 -21.24 5.98 -12.81
CA PRO A 98 -21.56 5.81 -14.23
C PRO A 98 -20.93 4.54 -14.85
N LYS A 99 -20.03 3.85 -14.15
CA LYS A 99 -19.33 2.66 -14.68
C LYS A 99 -19.94 1.36 -14.22
N THR A 100 -20.36 1.27 -12.95
CA THR A 100 -20.86 0.00 -12.38
C THR A 100 -22.11 0.13 -11.50
N GLY A 101 -22.66 1.33 -11.36
CA GLY A 101 -23.81 1.61 -10.49
C GLY A 101 -25.06 0.81 -10.87
N ALA A 102 -25.66 0.17 -9.86
CA ALA A 102 -26.83 -0.71 -10.00
C ALA A 102 -28.13 -0.14 -9.39
N ALA A 103 -28.13 1.16 -9.05
CA ALA A 103 -29.29 1.88 -8.53
C ALA A 103 -29.82 2.95 -9.50
N GLY A 104 -29.38 2.92 -10.77
CA GLY A 104 -29.86 3.83 -11.81
C GLY A 104 -28.85 4.12 -12.91
N SER A 105 -27.54 4.05 -12.64
CA SER A 105 -26.54 4.46 -13.64
C SER A 105 -26.35 3.45 -14.78
N VAL A 106 -26.01 2.20 -14.49
CA VAL A 106 -25.81 1.16 -15.52
C VAL A 106 -27.00 0.21 -15.57
N VAL A 107 -27.42 -0.26 -14.40
CA VAL A 107 -28.65 -1.04 -14.23
C VAL A 107 -29.41 -0.49 -13.04
N ASN A 108 -30.70 -0.83 -12.92
CA ASN A 108 -31.49 -0.49 -11.75
C ASN A 108 -32.17 -1.74 -11.19
N LEU A 109 -31.47 -2.42 -10.28
CA LEU A 109 -31.98 -3.64 -9.66
C LEU A 109 -33.16 -3.36 -8.72
N PHE A 110 -33.15 -2.20 -8.06
CA PHE A 110 -34.21 -1.77 -7.15
C PHE A 110 -35.54 -1.46 -7.87
N ALA A 111 -35.50 -1.16 -9.17
CA ALA A 111 -36.70 -0.98 -10.00
C ALA A 111 -37.25 -2.29 -10.60
N SER A 112 -36.56 -3.43 -10.42
CA SER A 112 -36.97 -4.71 -11.00
C SER A 112 -38.14 -5.32 -10.22
N ARG A 113 -39.35 -5.24 -10.79
CA ARG A 113 -40.58 -5.80 -10.21
C ARG A 113 -40.57 -7.33 -10.07
N GLN A 114 -39.64 -8.01 -10.74
CA GLN A 114 -39.48 -9.47 -10.65
C GLN A 114 -38.82 -9.89 -9.32
N LEU A 115 -38.15 -8.96 -8.64
CA LEU A 115 -37.51 -9.21 -7.35
C LEU A 115 -38.51 -9.07 -6.20
N ASN A 116 -38.31 -9.91 -5.18
CA ASN A 116 -39.33 -10.22 -4.17
C ASN A 116 -39.53 -9.09 -3.14
N HIS A 117 -38.52 -8.24 -2.95
CA HIS A 117 -38.52 -7.15 -1.97
C HIS A 117 -38.25 -5.82 -2.68
N HIS A 118 -38.85 -4.76 -2.17
CA HIS A 118 -38.73 -3.42 -2.74
C HIS A 118 -38.19 -2.47 -1.68
N THR A 119 -37.10 -1.79 -2.01
CA THR A 119 -36.38 -0.88 -1.14
C THR A 119 -36.46 0.52 -1.73
N GLN A 120 -36.75 1.52 -0.90
CA GLN A 120 -36.80 2.91 -1.34
C GLN A 120 -35.39 3.41 -1.65
N LEU A 121 -35.23 4.17 -2.74
CA LEU A 121 -33.94 4.75 -3.12
C LEU A 121 -33.94 6.28 -3.00
N THR A 122 -32.82 6.82 -2.58
CA THR A 122 -32.52 8.26 -2.67
C THR A 122 -31.05 8.44 -3.07
N GLY A 123 -30.79 8.96 -4.26
CA GLY A 123 -29.44 9.30 -4.71
C GLY A 123 -29.11 10.78 -4.53
N GLY A 124 -27.82 11.14 -4.60
CA GLY A 124 -27.37 12.53 -4.67
C GLY A 124 -27.18 13.24 -3.32
N VAL A 125 -27.17 12.51 -2.19
CA VAL A 125 -27.04 13.14 -0.87
C VAL A 125 -25.58 13.43 -0.55
N LEU A 126 -25.20 14.71 -0.44
CA LEU A 126 -23.79 15.15 -0.35
C LEU A 126 -22.95 14.61 -1.52
N GLU A 127 -23.53 14.63 -2.71
CA GLU A 127 -22.93 14.08 -3.94
C GLU A 127 -21.55 14.66 -4.21
N SER A 128 -21.40 15.99 -4.14
CA SER A 128 -20.12 16.67 -4.35
C SER A 128 -19.03 16.13 -3.44
N GLU A 129 -19.29 16.10 -2.14
CA GLU A 129 -18.34 15.66 -1.12
C GLU A 129 -17.97 14.19 -1.30
N CYS A 130 -18.95 13.33 -1.60
CA CYS A 130 -18.69 11.92 -1.86
C CYS A 130 -17.86 11.70 -3.14
N SER A 131 -18.18 12.44 -4.20
CA SER A 131 -17.44 12.39 -5.47
C SER A 131 -16.01 12.91 -5.30
N ASP A 132 -15.82 13.98 -4.53
CA ASP A 132 -14.52 14.64 -4.41
C ASP A 132 -13.51 13.79 -3.67
N VAL A 133 -13.93 13.02 -2.65
CA VAL A 133 -13.05 12.05 -1.97
C VAL A 133 -12.55 10.98 -2.96
N LEU A 134 -13.44 10.44 -3.81
CA LEU A 134 -13.07 9.47 -4.85
C LEU A 134 -12.13 10.09 -5.90
N LYS A 135 -12.43 11.32 -6.35
CA LYS A 135 -11.60 12.03 -7.33
C LYS A 135 -10.19 12.27 -6.79
N GLN A 136 -10.07 12.74 -5.55
CA GLN A 136 -8.78 12.99 -4.89
C GLN A 136 -7.94 11.71 -4.82
N PHE A 137 -8.53 10.60 -4.34
CA PHE A 137 -7.84 9.31 -4.26
C PHE A 137 -7.27 8.86 -5.62
N PHE A 138 -8.08 8.90 -6.69
CA PHE A 138 -7.59 8.52 -8.00
C PHE A 138 -6.65 9.57 -8.63
N GLN A 139 -6.75 10.84 -8.27
CA GLN A 139 -5.79 11.87 -8.70
C GLN A 139 -4.42 11.60 -8.08
N GLU A 140 -4.36 11.27 -6.79
CA GLU A 140 -3.13 10.90 -6.08
C GLU A 140 -2.50 9.65 -6.71
N LYS A 141 -3.29 8.58 -6.94
CA LYS A 141 -2.81 7.37 -7.64
C LYS A 141 -2.35 7.65 -9.08
N ARG A 142 -2.96 8.60 -9.78
CA ARG A 142 -2.56 8.98 -11.16
C ARG A 142 -1.33 9.86 -11.20
N GLN A 143 -1.14 10.80 -10.27
CA GLN A 143 0.03 11.70 -10.25
C GLN A 143 1.34 10.91 -10.22
N VAL A 144 1.36 9.86 -9.41
CA VAL A 144 2.42 8.83 -9.36
C VAL A 144 2.72 8.18 -10.72
N LEU A 145 1.71 7.99 -11.57
CA LEU A 145 1.86 7.36 -12.89
C LEU A 145 2.21 8.37 -13.99
N THR A 146 1.92 9.67 -13.80
CA THR A 146 2.09 10.73 -14.81
C THR A 146 3.39 11.51 -14.74
N ILE A 147 4.26 11.25 -13.77
CA ILE A 147 5.58 11.93 -13.72
C ILE A 147 6.38 11.52 -14.94
N PRO A 148 6.71 12.49 -15.82
CA PRO A 148 7.52 12.24 -17.00
C PRO A 148 8.81 11.57 -16.56
N LEU A 149 9.16 10.48 -17.22
CA LEU A 149 10.45 9.85 -16.99
C LEU A 149 11.54 10.87 -17.37
N ARG A 150 12.45 11.14 -16.44
CA ARG A 150 13.63 11.96 -16.74
C ARG A 150 14.38 11.40 -17.95
N ASP A 151 14.88 12.28 -18.79
CA ASP A 151 15.64 11.90 -19.99
C ASP A 151 16.87 11.02 -19.68
N ASP A 152 17.43 11.16 -18.47
CA ASP A 152 18.57 10.39 -17.99
C ASP A 152 18.20 9.19 -17.12
N ALA A 153 16.94 8.75 -17.13
CA ALA A 153 16.47 7.59 -16.37
C ALA A 153 15.72 6.57 -17.24
N LEU A 154 15.60 5.34 -16.72
CA LEU A 154 14.76 4.28 -17.29
C LEU A 154 13.74 3.81 -16.25
N ARG A 155 12.60 3.33 -16.73
CA ARG A 155 11.52 2.79 -15.89
C ARG A 155 11.30 1.34 -16.24
N THR A 156 11.34 0.47 -15.24
CA THR A 156 11.04 -0.95 -15.47
C THR A 156 9.58 -1.07 -15.90
N PRO A 157 9.26 -1.78 -17.00
CA PRO A 157 7.88 -2.00 -17.42
C PRO A 157 7.06 -2.66 -16.32
N ALA A 158 5.83 -2.19 -16.09
CA ALA A 158 4.96 -2.71 -15.02
C ALA A 158 4.68 -4.22 -15.16
N GLN A 159 4.57 -4.72 -16.40
CA GLN A 159 4.36 -6.13 -16.71
C GLN A 159 5.46 -7.04 -16.14
N GLN A 160 6.67 -6.52 -15.93
CA GLN A 160 7.80 -7.28 -15.39
C GLN A 160 7.57 -7.75 -13.94
N PHE A 161 6.62 -7.12 -13.25
CA PHE A 161 6.25 -7.45 -11.88
C PHE A 161 4.88 -8.12 -11.80
N SER A 162 4.37 -8.64 -12.92
CA SER A 162 3.13 -9.41 -12.92
C SER A 162 3.33 -10.72 -12.14
N GLY A 163 2.44 -11.01 -11.18
CA GLY A 163 2.52 -12.21 -10.35
C GLY A 163 3.43 -12.09 -9.13
N PHE A 164 3.99 -10.90 -8.88
CA PHE A 164 4.68 -10.58 -7.62
C PHE A 164 3.64 -10.48 -6.51
N ARG A 165 3.97 -10.96 -5.30
CA ARG A 165 3.03 -11.08 -4.18
C ARG A 165 2.79 -9.77 -3.48
N LEU A 166 3.75 -8.83 -3.54
CA LEU A 166 3.56 -7.49 -3.02
C LEU A 166 2.86 -6.62 -4.08
N ASP A 167 1.53 -6.68 -4.06
CA ASP A 167 0.64 -5.99 -5.01
C ASP A 167 0.34 -4.52 -4.62
N GLU A 168 0.39 -4.17 -3.33
CA GLU A 168 0.17 -2.80 -2.88
C GLU A 168 1.42 -1.93 -3.06
N ALA A 169 1.66 -1.49 -4.30
CA ALA A 169 2.75 -0.59 -4.63
C ALA A 169 2.47 0.83 -4.11
N ASN A 170 3.23 1.26 -3.10
CA ASN A 170 3.32 2.67 -2.76
C ASN A 170 4.39 3.33 -3.61
N TRP A 171 4.14 4.59 -3.95
CA TRP A 171 5.03 5.36 -4.77
C TRP A 171 5.13 6.77 -4.23
N ILE A 172 6.34 7.32 -4.31
CA ILE A 172 6.61 8.70 -3.91
C ILE A 172 7.57 9.33 -4.92
N SER A 173 7.47 10.64 -5.06
CA SER A 173 8.13 11.39 -6.15
C SER A 173 8.31 12.88 -5.86
N ASP A 174 7.64 13.38 -4.84
CA ASP A 174 7.68 14.76 -4.36
C ASP A 174 8.80 15.00 -3.33
N LEU A 175 9.58 13.97 -3.00
CA LEU A 175 10.78 14.13 -2.17
C LEU A 175 11.84 14.94 -2.94
N PRO A 176 12.40 16.01 -2.35
CA PRO A 176 13.47 16.80 -2.98
C PRO A 176 14.67 15.95 -3.43
N ALA A 177 15.02 14.90 -2.69
CA ALA A 177 16.14 14.01 -3.03
C ALA A 177 15.90 13.16 -4.29
N LEU A 178 14.65 12.98 -4.70
CA LEU A 178 14.32 12.23 -5.91
C LEU A 178 14.53 13.04 -7.18
N ASP A 179 14.51 14.38 -7.09
CA ASP A 179 14.83 15.26 -8.22
C ASP A 179 14.04 14.84 -9.50
N GLY A 180 12.73 14.64 -9.36
CA GLY A 180 11.86 14.20 -10.46
C GLY A 180 11.88 12.70 -10.79
N LEU A 181 12.61 11.88 -10.04
CA LEU A 181 12.51 10.42 -10.09
C LEU A 181 11.34 9.92 -9.24
N ARG A 182 10.93 8.68 -9.52
CA ARG A 182 9.90 7.98 -8.75
C ARG A 182 10.49 6.81 -7.99
N LEU A 183 10.21 6.77 -6.70
CA LEU A 183 10.57 5.70 -5.78
C LEU A 183 9.36 4.81 -5.51
N HIS A 184 9.55 3.51 -5.64
CA HIS A 184 8.62 2.50 -5.19
C HIS A 184 8.98 2.03 -3.78
N TYR A 185 7.99 1.75 -2.95
CA TYR A 185 8.18 1.12 -1.65
C TYR A 185 6.95 0.33 -1.22
N HIS A 186 7.16 -0.64 -0.33
CA HIS A 186 6.11 -1.25 0.47
C HIS A 186 6.24 -0.79 1.91
N HIS A 187 5.09 -0.66 2.57
CA HIS A 187 5.03 -0.34 3.99
C HIS A 187 3.92 -1.16 4.60
N ASP A 188 4.22 -1.85 5.69
CA ASP A 188 3.25 -2.45 6.60
C ASP A 188 3.33 -1.72 7.95
N LEU A 189 2.25 -1.04 8.31
CA LEU A 189 2.14 -0.28 9.55
C LEU A 189 1.26 -1.04 10.55
N PRO A 190 1.79 -1.48 11.72
CA PRO A 190 0.93 -1.91 12.80
C PRO A 190 0.04 -0.75 13.26
N GLN A 191 -1.17 -1.05 13.75
CA GLN A 191 -2.06 -0.03 14.33
C GLN A 191 -1.30 0.74 15.43
N ALA A 192 -1.13 2.04 15.22
CA ALA A 192 0.01 2.85 15.65
C ALA A 192 0.17 3.16 17.15
N ALA A 193 -0.49 2.45 18.07
CA ALA A 193 -0.38 2.76 19.49
C ALA A 193 0.88 2.14 20.16
N ASP A 194 1.38 1.00 19.68
CA ASP A 194 2.41 0.20 20.38
C ASP A 194 3.62 -0.22 19.50
N ALA A 195 3.89 0.50 18.41
CA ALA A 195 5.01 0.16 17.53
C ALA A 195 6.37 0.35 18.25
N LYS A 196 7.15 -0.73 18.36
CA LYS A 196 8.50 -0.76 18.96
C LYS A 196 9.50 0.11 18.18
N GLY A 197 9.33 0.18 16.87
CA GLY A 197 10.18 0.91 15.93
C GLY A 197 9.84 0.54 14.50
N THR A 198 10.73 0.91 13.56
CA THR A 198 10.58 0.59 12.13
C THR A 198 11.79 -0.18 11.61
N LEU A 199 11.52 -1.28 10.91
CA LEU A 199 12.48 -2.04 10.14
C LEU A 199 12.59 -1.43 8.74
N LEU A 200 13.77 -0.92 8.40
CA LEU A 200 14.09 -0.50 7.04
C LEU A 200 14.81 -1.65 6.32
N CYS A 201 14.09 -2.34 5.45
CA CYS A 201 14.54 -3.56 4.78
C CYS A 201 15.06 -3.28 3.37
N ILE A 202 16.36 -3.49 3.16
CA ILE A 202 17.06 -3.20 1.91
C ILE A 202 17.27 -4.49 1.13
N HIS A 203 16.75 -4.55 -0.10
CA HIS A 203 16.94 -5.67 -1.03
C HIS A 203 18.41 -5.85 -1.45
N ASP A 204 18.74 -6.91 -2.18
CA ASP A 204 20.12 -7.18 -2.61
C ASP A 204 20.58 -6.37 -3.85
N GLU A 205 21.83 -6.57 -4.27
CA GLU A 205 22.45 -5.83 -5.38
C GLU A 205 21.73 -5.92 -6.74
N ARG A 206 20.81 -6.87 -6.92
CA ARG A 206 20.01 -7.04 -8.13
C ARG A 206 18.53 -7.21 -7.83
N GLY A 207 18.17 -6.91 -6.59
CA GLY A 207 16.92 -7.25 -5.98
C GLY A 207 15.83 -6.21 -6.18
N SER A 208 14.75 -6.50 -5.49
CA SER A 208 13.62 -5.61 -5.24
C SER A 208 13.00 -6.00 -3.91
N SER A 209 12.13 -5.14 -3.43
CA SER A 209 11.26 -5.33 -2.27
C SER A 209 10.52 -6.66 -2.25
N GLU A 210 10.27 -7.28 -3.41
CA GLU A 210 9.65 -8.62 -3.51
C GLU A 210 10.43 -9.71 -2.80
N GLN A 211 11.75 -9.56 -2.62
CA GLN A 211 12.56 -10.52 -1.85
C GLN A 211 12.10 -10.67 -0.40
N TYR A 212 11.36 -9.66 0.10
CA TYR A 212 10.76 -9.68 1.43
C TYR A 212 9.34 -10.21 1.47
N ALA A 213 8.71 -10.53 0.34
CA ALA A 213 7.30 -10.93 0.29
C ALA A 213 6.94 -12.09 1.22
N GLU A 214 7.79 -13.12 1.26
CA GLU A 214 7.60 -14.28 2.15
C GLU A 214 7.99 -13.97 3.60
N LEU A 215 8.95 -13.07 3.78
CA LEU A 215 9.53 -12.73 5.07
C LEU A 215 8.65 -11.75 5.85
N LEU A 216 7.88 -10.90 5.16
CA LEU A 216 6.98 -9.92 5.76
C LEU A 216 5.96 -10.59 6.69
N SER A 217 5.41 -11.73 6.27
CA SER A 217 4.48 -12.54 7.11
C SER A 217 5.13 -13.15 8.36
N GLN A 218 6.46 -13.14 8.44
CA GLN A 218 7.26 -13.70 9.54
C GLN A 218 7.93 -12.60 10.38
N MET A 219 7.67 -11.32 10.08
CA MET A 219 8.25 -10.20 10.80
C MET A 219 7.70 -10.13 12.23
N PRO A 220 8.53 -9.73 13.21
CA PRO A 220 8.14 -9.70 14.61
C PRO A 220 7.00 -8.72 14.87
N GLU A 221 6.02 -9.15 15.67
CA GLU A 221 4.89 -8.31 16.06
C GLU A 221 5.36 -7.00 16.74
N GLY A 222 4.70 -5.91 16.36
CA GLY A 222 4.94 -4.57 16.89
C GLY A 222 6.03 -3.78 16.17
N TRP A 223 6.65 -4.28 15.11
CA TRP A 223 7.52 -3.47 14.24
C TRP A 223 6.77 -3.01 12.99
N ALA A 224 6.89 -1.73 12.64
CA ALA A 224 6.55 -1.26 11.31
C ALA A 224 7.61 -1.73 10.33
N VAL A 225 7.23 -2.07 9.09
CA VAL A 225 8.17 -2.58 8.09
C VAL A 225 8.11 -1.74 6.83
N LEU A 226 9.24 -1.14 6.47
CA LEU A 226 9.41 -0.33 5.28
C LEU A 226 10.41 -0.99 4.33
N VAL A 227 9.95 -1.35 3.14
CA VAL A 227 10.74 -2.07 2.12
C VAL A 227 10.78 -1.24 0.82
N PRO A 228 11.74 -0.33 0.65
CA PRO A 228 11.89 0.42 -0.59
C PRO A 228 12.56 -0.39 -1.69
N ASP A 229 12.20 -0.12 -2.95
CA ASP A 229 13.09 -0.39 -4.07
C ASP A 229 14.04 0.79 -4.20
N LEU A 230 15.34 0.58 -3.98
CA LEU A 230 16.32 1.65 -4.14
C LEU A 230 16.26 2.23 -5.56
N ILE A 231 16.49 3.53 -5.71
CA ILE A 231 16.57 4.17 -7.03
C ILE A 231 17.70 3.52 -7.84
N GLY A 232 17.40 3.03 -9.04
CA GLY A 232 18.29 2.16 -9.82
C GLY A 232 17.89 0.70 -9.83
N PHE A 233 16.95 0.28 -8.97
CA PHE A 233 16.62 -1.12 -8.73
C PHE A 233 15.10 -1.33 -8.75
N GLY A 234 14.65 -2.60 -8.70
CA GLY A 234 13.24 -2.98 -8.66
C GLY A 234 12.31 -2.19 -9.59
N ARG A 235 11.20 -1.70 -9.04
CA ARG A 235 10.16 -0.89 -9.71
C ARG A 235 10.51 0.61 -9.75
N SER A 236 11.45 1.05 -8.93
CA SER A 236 11.95 2.43 -8.90
C SER A 236 12.64 2.83 -10.21
N ASP A 237 12.62 4.14 -10.48
CA ASP A 237 13.31 4.69 -11.65
C ASP A 237 14.82 4.44 -11.59
N LYS A 238 15.44 4.35 -12.76
CA LYS A 238 16.84 3.94 -12.94
C LYS A 238 17.64 5.03 -13.66
N PRO A 239 18.19 6.00 -12.93
CA PRO A 239 19.17 6.92 -13.48
C PRO A 239 20.28 6.17 -14.22
N LYS A 240 20.64 6.61 -15.42
CA LYS A 240 21.61 5.94 -16.29
C LYS A 240 23.06 6.21 -15.89
N LYS A 241 23.30 7.20 -15.02
CA LYS A 241 24.64 7.67 -14.63
C LYS A 241 25.04 7.07 -13.28
N THR A 242 26.16 6.34 -13.27
CA THR A 242 26.70 5.70 -12.06
C THR A 242 26.99 6.69 -10.93
N GLN A 243 27.39 7.93 -11.27
CA GLN A 243 27.66 9.00 -10.30
C GLN A 243 26.45 9.41 -9.45
N TRP A 244 25.23 9.10 -9.88
CA TRP A 244 24.03 9.34 -9.08
C TRP A 244 23.94 8.34 -7.92
N HIS A 245 24.36 7.10 -8.13
CA HIS A 245 24.20 6.00 -7.18
C HIS A 245 25.33 5.96 -6.14
N THR A 246 25.54 7.03 -5.38
CA THR A 246 26.44 7.03 -4.21
C THR A 246 25.68 6.66 -2.93
N PRO A 247 26.33 6.08 -1.91
CA PRO A 247 25.70 5.81 -0.62
C PRO A 247 24.97 7.02 -0.03
N GLU A 248 25.56 8.22 -0.15
CA GLU A 248 24.99 9.47 0.38
C GLU A 248 23.71 9.88 -0.34
N CYS A 249 23.63 9.66 -1.65
CA CYS A 249 22.45 9.96 -2.45
C CYS A 249 21.29 9.02 -2.07
N HIS A 250 21.57 7.71 -1.99
CA HIS A 250 20.58 6.71 -1.55
C HIS A 250 20.13 6.95 -0.11
N ALA A 251 21.06 7.20 0.81
CA ALA A 251 20.74 7.51 2.20
C ALA A 251 19.80 8.72 2.30
N ARG A 252 20.05 9.79 1.52
CA ARG A 252 19.18 10.98 1.53
C ARG A 252 17.75 10.67 1.09
N VAL A 253 17.58 9.85 0.05
CA VAL A 253 16.26 9.40 -0.41
C VAL A 253 15.55 8.60 0.68
N LEU A 254 16.27 7.66 1.31
CA LEU A 254 15.71 6.81 2.38
C LEU A 254 15.31 7.61 3.62
N ILE A 255 16.12 8.57 4.06
CA ILE A 255 15.78 9.45 5.20
C ILE A 255 14.54 10.28 4.90
N GLN A 256 14.42 10.83 3.68
CA GLN A 256 13.23 11.59 3.29
C GLN A 256 11.99 10.69 3.15
N LEU A 257 12.15 9.45 2.70
CA LEU A 257 11.06 8.47 2.69
C LEU A 257 10.58 8.17 4.11
N LEU A 258 11.48 7.92 5.05
CA LEU A 258 11.14 7.71 6.47
C LEU A 258 10.36 8.92 7.01
N GLN A 259 10.85 10.13 6.80
CA GLN A 259 10.13 11.35 7.22
C GLN A 259 8.72 11.47 6.63
N ALA A 260 8.50 10.98 5.40
CA ALA A 260 7.21 11.03 4.72
C ALA A 260 6.24 9.90 5.13
N THR A 261 6.75 8.80 5.70
CA THR A 261 5.97 7.58 5.97
C THR A 261 5.52 7.44 7.42
N GLY A 262 6.00 8.29 8.33
CA GLY A 262 5.43 8.42 9.67
C GLY A 262 6.41 8.98 10.70
N PRO A 263 5.94 9.25 11.93
CA PRO A 263 6.85 9.47 13.04
C PRO A 263 7.54 8.15 13.40
N HIS A 264 8.87 8.16 13.41
CA HIS A 264 9.68 7.01 13.77
C HIS A 264 10.43 7.30 15.07
N SER A 265 10.26 6.45 16.08
CA SER A 265 10.99 6.52 17.35
C SER A 265 12.38 5.90 17.25
N GLU A 266 12.50 4.79 16.52
CA GLU A 266 13.73 4.04 16.28
C GLU A 266 13.66 3.38 14.91
N ILE A 267 14.78 3.42 14.16
CA ILE A 267 14.95 2.74 12.88
C ILE A 267 16.06 1.70 13.02
N ARG A 268 15.72 0.45 12.69
CA ARG A 268 16.68 -0.64 12.57
C ARG A 268 16.81 -1.05 11.10
N VAL A 269 18.02 -0.99 10.57
CA VAL A 269 18.27 -1.24 9.14
C VAL A 269 18.64 -2.70 8.92
N VAL A 270 17.91 -3.40 8.06
CA VAL A 270 18.23 -4.76 7.63
C VAL A 270 18.76 -4.69 6.21
N LEU A 271 20.02 -5.03 5.99
CA LEU A 271 20.65 -4.92 4.67
C LEU A 271 21.65 -6.04 4.40
N PRO A 272 21.79 -6.49 3.13
CA PRO A 272 22.79 -7.48 2.78
C PRO A 272 24.21 -6.93 2.88
N SER A 273 25.17 -7.80 3.20
CA SER A 273 26.58 -7.41 3.35
C SER A 273 27.17 -6.71 2.12
N ALA A 274 26.65 -7.00 0.92
CA ALA A 274 27.06 -6.34 -0.31
C ALA A 274 26.74 -4.83 -0.35
N LEU A 275 25.78 -4.38 0.46
CA LEU A 275 25.32 -2.98 0.54
C LEU A 275 25.71 -2.30 1.86
N SER A 276 26.59 -2.90 2.67
CA SER A 276 27.00 -2.38 3.98
C SER A 276 27.51 -0.93 3.95
N GLY A 277 28.12 -0.50 2.84
CA GLY A 277 28.56 0.88 2.62
C GLY A 277 27.46 1.95 2.69
N LEU A 278 26.19 1.56 2.61
CA LEU A 278 25.04 2.45 2.81
C LEU A 278 24.87 2.86 4.28
N LEU A 279 25.28 2.00 5.23
CA LEU A 279 25.03 2.19 6.65
C LEU A 279 25.72 3.44 7.22
N PRO A 280 27.01 3.72 6.96
CA PRO A 280 27.64 4.95 7.43
C PRO A 280 26.95 6.22 6.92
N ALA A 281 26.51 6.21 5.65
CA ALA A 281 25.82 7.35 5.04
C ALA A 281 24.44 7.59 5.67
N LEU A 282 23.71 6.51 6.01
CA LEU A 282 22.45 6.58 6.75
C LEU A 282 22.65 7.12 8.17
N GLN A 283 23.62 6.56 8.91
CA GLN A 283 23.93 6.98 10.27
C GLN A 283 24.42 8.42 10.35
N GLN A 284 25.19 8.89 9.36
CA GLN A 284 25.65 10.27 9.30
C GLN A 284 24.47 11.26 9.13
N GLN A 285 23.46 10.89 8.34
CA GLN A 285 22.32 11.77 8.05
C GLN A 285 21.22 11.72 9.11
N ALA A 286 21.08 10.60 9.83
CA ALA A 286 20.08 10.43 10.88
C ALA A 286 20.63 9.66 12.11
N PRO A 287 21.66 10.20 12.79
CA PRO A 287 22.37 9.50 13.86
C PRO A 287 21.49 9.18 15.08
N HIS A 288 20.42 9.94 15.29
CA HIS A 288 19.49 9.74 16.40
C HIS A 288 18.37 8.74 16.10
N LEU A 289 18.15 8.41 14.83
CA LEU A 289 17.10 7.49 14.41
C LEU A 289 17.67 6.11 14.08
N ILE A 290 18.88 6.05 13.51
CA ILE A 290 19.51 4.81 13.03
C ILE A 290 20.64 4.42 13.99
N SER A 291 20.29 3.65 15.02
CA SER A 291 21.20 3.20 16.08
C SER A 291 21.81 1.83 15.78
N THR A 292 21.07 0.96 15.09
CA THR A 292 21.40 -0.46 14.91
C THR A 292 21.13 -0.92 13.47
N ALA A 293 21.90 -1.92 13.03
CA ALA A 293 21.71 -2.55 11.74
C ALA A 293 22.05 -4.04 11.79
N ASP A 294 21.31 -4.83 11.01
CA ASP A 294 21.52 -6.26 10.83
C ASP A 294 22.03 -6.51 9.42
N ILE A 295 23.26 -7.02 9.36
CA ILE A 295 23.90 -7.39 8.11
C ILE A 295 23.54 -8.83 7.81
N ILE A 296 22.74 -9.03 6.77
CA ILE A 296 22.29 -10.36 6.36
C ILE A 296 23.16 -10.93 5.25
N SER A 297 23.34 -12.25 5.25
CA SER A 297 24.23 -12.92 4.31
C SER A 297 23.62 -13.13 2.92
N ARG A 298 22.30 -13.37 2.83
CA ARG A 298 21.59 -13.58 1.56
C ARG A 298 20.08 -13.41 1.73
N LEU A 299 19.43 -12.79 0.75
CA LEU A 299 17.97 -12.75 0.60
C LEU A 299 17.49 -13.85 -0.37
N PRO A 300 16.20 -14.26 -0.30
CA PRO A 300 15.63 -15.16 -1.29
C PRO A 300 15.87 -14.64 -2.72
N PRO A 301 16.29 -15.49 -3.67
CA PRO A 301 16.51 -15.05 -5.03
C PRO A 301 15.18 -14.58 -5.65
N LEU A 302 15.23 -13.50 -6.44
CA LEU A 302 14.10 -13.14 -7.30
C LEU A 302 13.96 -14.17 -8.43
N ALA A 303 12.72 -14.36 -8.90
CA ALA A 303 12.49 -15.09 -10.15
C ALA A 303 13.29 -14.41 -11.30
N GLU A 304 13.91 -15.21 -12.17
CA GLU A 304 14.92 -14.79 -13.17
C GLU A 304 14.48 -13.67 -14.14
N ASP A 305 13.20 -13.34 -14.19
CA ASP A 305 12.64 -12.52 -15.26
C ASP A 305 12.94 -11.02 -15.13
N VAL A 306 13.16 -10.47 -13.92
CA VAL A 306 13.30 -9.01 -13.72
C VAL A 306 14.57 -8.43 -14.33
N GLU A 307 15.69 -9.17 -14.31
CA GLU A 307 16.94 -8.75 -14.96
C GLU A 307 16.86 -8.79 -16.50
N ARG A 308 15.91 -9.55 -17.06
CA ARG A 308 15.72 -9.72 -18.51
C ARG A 308 14.69 -8.75 -19.10
N ALA A 309 14.22 -7.78 -18.33
CA ALA A 309 13.22 -6.82 -18.80
C ALA A 309 13.75 -6.05 -20.03
N PRO A 310 12.91 -5.79 -21.06
CA PRO A 310 13.33 -5.09 -22.26
C PRO A 310 13.54 -3.60 -21.97
N PHE A 311 14.77 -3.24 -21.61
CA PHE A 311 15.20 -1.85 -21.53
C PHE A 311 15.75 -1.37 -22.88
N PRO A 312 15.59 -0.08 -23.23
CA PRO A 312 16.10 0.46 -24.49
C PRO A 312 17.64 0.50 -24.54
N ASP A 313 18.31 0.52 -23.38
CA ASP A 313 19.76 0.53 -23.26
C ASP A 313 20.24 -0.02 -21.90
N ASP A 314 21.56 -0.30 -21.80
CA ASP A 314 22.25 -0.82 -20.60
C ASP A 314 22.38 0.20 -19.45
N GLY A 315 21.83 1.41 -19.61
CA GLY A 315 21.79 2.45 -18.58
C GLY A 315 21.05 2.00 -17.32
N HIS A 316 20.08 1.09 -17.44
CA HIS A 316 19.30 0.56 -16.31
C HIS A 316 20.19 -0.16 -15.28
N ARG A 317 21.38 -0.64 -15.69
CA ARG A 317 22.34 -1.32 -14.84
C ARG A 317 23.33 -0.37 -14.15
N ALA A 318 23.16 0.95 -14.26
CA ALA A 318 24.06 1.92 -13.65
C ALA A 318 24.10 1.79 -12.12
N GLY A 319 22.97 1.51 -11.47
CA GLY A 319 22.90 1.20 -10.04
C GLY A 319 23.78 0.02 -9.68
N VAL A 320 23.53 -1.15 -10.31
CA VAL A 320 24.32 -2.39 -10.11
C VAL A 320 25.82 -2.13 -10.35
N ARG A 321 26.16 -1.39 -11.41
CA ARG A 321 27.55 -1.00 -11.69
C ARG A 321 28.13 -0.05 -10.66
N ALA A 322 27.36 0.74 -9.92
CA ALA A 322 27.91 1.65 -8.91
C ALA A 322 28.16 0.94 -7.56
N LEU A 323 27.47 -0.16 -7.27
CA LEU A 323 27.55 -0.85 -5.97
C LEU A 323 28.97 -1.31 -5.59
N HIS A 324 29.82 -1.68 -6.56
CA HIS A 324 31.21 -2.03 -6.24
C HIS A 324 32.02 -0.88 -5.63
N LEU A 325 31.56 0.38 -5.81
CA LEU A 325 32.17 1.58 -5.24
C LEU A 325 31.71 1.85 -3.80
N TRP A 326 30.70 1.14 -3.31
CA TRP A 326 30.16 1.35 -1.96
C TRP A 326 31.00 0.65 -0.89
N ARG A 327 31.80 -0.33 -1.30
CA ARG A 327 32.65 -1.12 -0.40
C ARG A 327 33.79 -0.26 0.13
N SER A 328 33.96 -0.24 1.44
CA SER A 328 35.12 0.42 2.05
C SER A 328 36.37 -0.45 1.83
N ARG A 329 37.55 0.17 1.76
CA ARG A 329 38.82 -0.59 1.75
C ARG A 329 39.03 -1.42 3.03
N ASP A 330 38.25 -1.15 4.08
CA ASP A 330 38.35 -1.78 5.41
C ASP A 330 37.39 -2.97 5.58
N ASP A 331 36.55 -3.30 4.59
CA ASP A 331 35.59 -4.42 4.64
C ASP A 331 36.25 -5.82 4.73
N PHE A 332 37.58 -5.91 4.69
CA PHE A 332 38.34 -7.14 4.94
C PHE A 332 38.57 -7.44 6.43
N ALA A 333 38.27 -6.50 7.35
CA ALA A 333 38.46 -6.69 8.78
C ALA A 333 37.20 -7.29 9.45
N SER A 334 37.05 -8.61 9.27
CA SER A 334 36.57 -9.56 10.28
C SER A 334 35.43 -9.12 11.21
N HIS A 335 34.18 -9.34 10.79
CA HIS A 335 33.13 -9.90 11.64
C HIS A 335 32.36 -10.94 10.81
N THR A 336 32.94 -12.13 10.66
CA THR A 336 32.23 -13.31 10.18
C THR A 336 31.22 -13.73 11.25
N PHE A 337 29.95 -13.36 11.08
CA PHE A 337 28.85 -14.03 11.77
C PHE A 337 28.41 -15.26 10.94
N PRO A 338 28.00 -16.35 11.59
CA PRO A 338 27.85 -17.65 10.94
C PRO A 338 26.71 -17.68 9.93
N VAL A 339 26.86 -18.63 9.03
CA VAL A 339 26.06 -18.88 7.83
C VAL A 339 24.76 -19.58 8.20
N ASN A 340 23.63 -18.87 8.27
CA ASN A 340 22.30 -19.33 7.80
C ASN A 340 21.19 -18.29 8.05
N PHE A 341 20.59 -17.77 6.99
CA PHE A 341 19.50 -16.79 7.06
C PHE A 341 18.21 -17.33 7.72
N TYR A 342 17.98 -18.64 7.71
CA TYR A 342 16.86 -19.26 8.44
C TYR A 342 17.10 -19.39 9.96
N ASP A 343 18.36 -19.50 10.40
CA ASP A 343 18.68 -19.66 11.82
C ASP A 343 18.75 -18.31 12.56
N ASP A 344 19.13 -17.23 11.88
CA ASP A 344 19.21 -15.89 12.49
C ASP A 344 17.85 -15.19 12.59
N LEU A 345 16.84 -15.58 11.78
CA LEU A 345 15.46 -15.12 12.01
C LEU A 345 14.92 -15.63 13.36
N HIS A 346 15.46 -16.73 13.90
CA HIS A 346 15.13 -17.21 15.25
C HIS A 346 15.67 -16.30 16.37
N ILE A 347 16.61 -15.40 16.08
CA ILE A 347 17.03 -14.34 17.02
C ILE A 347 15.95 -13.25 17.12
N TRP A 348 15.20 -13.01 16.05
CA TRP A 348 14.09 -12.06 15.99
C TRP A 348 12.77 -12.59 16.56
N LEU A 349 12.66 -13.91 16.76
CA LEU A 349 11.47 -14.62 17.23
C LEU A 349 11.50 -14.99 18.74
N ARG A 350 12.38 -14.35 19.55
CA ARG A 350 12.40 -14.51 21.01
C ARG A 350 12.24 -13.20 21.77
#